data_AF-A0A2G9LZY2-F1
#
_entry.id   AF-A0A2G9LZY2-F1
#
_cell.length_a   1.000
_cell.length_b   1.000
_cell.length_c   1.000
_cell.angle_alpha   90.00
_cell.angle_beta   90.00
_cell.angle_gamma   90.00
#
_symmetry.space_group_name_H-M   'P 1'
#
loop_
_entity.id
_entity.type
_entity.pdbx_description
1 polymer ?
#
loop_
_entity_poly.entity_id
_entity_poly.type
_entity_poly.pdbx_seq_one_letter_code
_entity_poly.pdbx_strand_id
1 'polypeptide(L)'
;MAEASNLDREKIIRYYSRREIEEEMLYNCPNREIAIKYGESGFGKRPDTLTYPNDILEFAKDGATSFHASEEIWKNPLSLNLEQKKADADALRAGWDLVLDIDCHEFEYSRIAAMLVIEELKAAGVKKSLSIKFSGNKGFHIGVPFEAFPEKIEDRPVKSLFPDAPRKIALYIAEMIKPKIGERIMKYEKNDISAIIKKTGKSTSEISEYGFTDSQGRWRTLSYDKYKRLLESGKDLPPPRLNVSSFLEIDTILISSRHLYRLAYSVNEKSGLASIPVNPEKISEFKREDAALDQVSASKFRFLDRENAVGGEASSLFLKAFEWDF
;
A
#
# COMPACT_ATOMS: atom_id res chain seq x y z
N MET A 1 17.58 -4.41 -18.63
CA MET A 1 17.92 -2.99 -18.81
C MET A 1 16.60 -2.28 -19.07
N ALA A 2 16.09 -1.51 -18.10
CA ALA A 2 14.87 -0.74 -18.28
C ALA A 2 15.22 0.52 -19.07
N GLU A 3 14.51 0.77 -20.16
CA GLU A 3 14.55 2.05 -20.86
C GLU A 3 14.20 3.14 -19.84
N ALA A 4 15.06 4.16 -19.74
CA ALA A 4 14.76 5.34 -18.95
C ALA A 4 13.48 5.97 -19.51
N SER A 5 12.39 5.87 -18.75
CA SER A 5 11.16 6.63 -18.99
C SER A 5 11.51 8.11 -18.88
N ASN A 6 11.92 8.71 -19.99
CA ASN A 6 12.11 10.15 -20.09
C ASN A 6 10.71 10.76 -20.14
N LEU A 7 10.13 10.95 -18.97
CA LEU A 7 8.80 11.50 -18.80
C LEU A 7 8.67 12.82 -19.54
N ASP A 8 7.65 12.92 -20.37
CA ASP A 8 7.36 14.16 -21.10
C ASP A 8 6.92 15.25 -20.11
N ARG A 9 7.83 16.20 -19.88
CA ARG A 9 7.63 17.33 -18.97
C ARG A 9 6.43 18.16 -19.38
N GLU A 10 6.20 18.37 -20.68
CA GLU A 10 5.04 19.15 -21.15
C GLU A 10 3.74 18.41 -20.83
N LYS A 11 3.74 17.08 -20.99
CA LYS A 11 2.59 16.24 -20.62
C LYS A 11 2.30 16.29 -19.11
N ILE A 12 3.32 16.27 -18.26
CA ILE A 12 3.18 16.41 -16.81
C ILE A 12 2.62 17.79 -16.43
N ILE A 13 3.20 18.87 -16.98
CA ILE A 13 2.73 20.24 -16.71
C ILE A 13 1.28 20.40 -17.15
N ARG A 14 0.93 19.93 -18.35
CA ARG A 14 -0.45 19.97 -18.86
C ARG A 14 -1.41 19.15 -17.99
N TYR A 15 -0.96 18.02 -17.44
CA TYR A 15 -1.76 17.19 -16.55
C TYR A 15 -2.04 17.92 -15.23
N TYR A 16 -1.01 18.47 -14.60
CA TYR A 16 -1.12 19.18 -13.33
C TYR A 16 -1.73 20.58 -13.45
N SER A 17 -1.78 21.18 -14.65
CA SER A 17 -2.50 22.44 -14.88
C SER A 17 -4.02 22.29 -14.88
N ARG A 18 -4.54 21.07 -14.71
CA ARG A 18 -5.98 20.80 -14.71
C ARG A 18 -6.54 21.03 -13.32
N ARG A 19 -7.45 21.99 -13.21
CA ARG A 19 -7.96 22.47 -11.93
C ARG A 19 -8.59 21.38 -11.07
N GLU A 20 -9.36 20.49 -11.69
CA GLU A 20 -9.98 19.35 -11.03
C GLU A 20 -8.98 18.35 -10.45
N ILE A 21 -7.79 18.25 -11.06
CA ILE A 21 -6.70 17.40 -10.56
C ILE A 21 -6.02 18.06 -9.37
N GLU A 22 -5.72 19.36 -9.46
CA GLU A 22 -5.10 20.10 -8.36
C GLU A 22 -5.94 20.03 -7.08
N GLU A 23 -7.26 20.22 -7.21
CA GLU A 23 -8.20 20.19 -6.09
C GLU A 23 -8.29 18.79 -5.45
N GLU A 24 -8.37 17.74 -6.26
CA GLU A 24 -8.43 16.37 -5.74
C GLU A 24 -7.09 15.89 -5.15
N MET A 25 -5.95 16.37 -5.64
CA MET A 25 -4.64 16.14 -5.01
C MET A 25 -4.57 16.78 -3.61
N LEU A 26 -5.08 18.00 -3.48
CA LEU A 26 -5.07 18.74 -2.23
C LEU A 26 -5.98 18.15 -1.16
N TYR A 27 -7.03 17.42 -1.52
CA TYR A 27 -7.98 16.86 -0.56
C TYR A 27 -7.32 16.15 0.63
N ASN A 28 -6.25 15.39 0.38
CA ASN A 28 -5.53 14.63 1.40
C ASN A 28 -4.29 15.33 1.97
N CYS A 29 -3.96 16.54 1.52
CA CYS A 29 -2.76 17.27 1.96
C CYS A 29 -2.86 17.92 3.36
N PRO A 30 -4.02 18.41 3.83
CA PRO A 30 -4.12 19.05 5.13
C PRO A 30 -3.54 18.20 6.26
N ASN A 31 -2.78 18.85 7.14
CA ASN A 31 -2.16 18.24 8.31
C ASN A 31 -1.15 17.11 7.99
N ARG A 32 -0.68 16.98 6.75
CA ARG A 32 0.40 16.03 6.40
C ARG A 32 1.69 16.74 6.06
N GLU A 33 2.80 16.04 6.28
CA GLU A 33 4.06 16.41 5.67
C GLU A 33 4.00 16.04 4.19
N ILE A 34 4.24 17.00 3.31
CA ILE A 34 4.32 16.80 1.87
C ILE A 34 5.78 16.73 1.45
N ALA A 35 6.07 15.83 0.51
CA ALA A 35 7.37 15.72 -0.12
C ALA A 35 7.22 15.71 -1.63
N ILE A 36 7.93 16.64 -2.26
CA ILE A 36 7.89 16.86 -3.71
C ILE A 36 9.12 16.22 -4.31
N LYS A 37 8.95 15.44 -5.37
CA LYS A 37 10.04 14.75 -6.06
C LYS A 37 10.27 15.33 -7.44
N TYR A 38 11.52 15.62 -7.76
CA TYR A 38 11.99 16.28 -8.98
C TYR A 38 12.69 15.28 -9.91
N GLY A 39 11.97 14.22 -10.29
CA GLY A 39 12.50 13.13 -11.10
C GLY A 39 13.72 12.47 -10.47
N GLU A 40 14.79 12.36 -11.25
CA GLU A 40 16.08 11.79 -10.82
C GLU A 40 16.86 12.69 -9.85
N SER A 41 16.49 13.97 -9.72
CA SER A 41 17.11 14.88 -8.75
C SER A 41 16.73 14.55 -7.30
N GLY A 42 15.77 13.65 -7.10
CA GLY A 42 15.32 13.19 -5.79
C GLY A 42 14.24 14.08 -5.17
N PHE A 43 14.08 13.96 -3.86
CA PHE A 43 13.12 14.73 -3.09
C PHE A 43 13.64 16.12 -2.76
N GLY A 44 12.74 17.12 -2.78
CA GLY A 44 12.98 18.46 -2.28
C GLY A 44 13.17 18.51 -0.76
N LYS A 45 13.32 19.73 -0.23
CA LYS A 45 13.48 19.97 1.20
C LYS A 45 12.22 19.55 1.97
N ARG A 46 12.41 19.09 3.21
CA ARG A 46 11.37 18.60 4.11
C ARG A 46 11.61 19.14 5.54
N PRO A 47 10.56 19.39 6.33
CA PRO A 47 9.14 19.22 5.98
C PRO A 47 8.63 20.30 5.03
N ASP A 48 7.55 19.99 4.31
CA ASP A 48 6.82 20.94 3.48
C ASP A 48 5.31 20.66 3.55
N THR A 49 4.50 21.58 3.03
CA THR A 49 3.04 21.48 2.96
C THR A 49 2.53 21.99 1.62
N LEU A 50 1.35 21.54 1.21
CA LEU A 50 0.70 21.98 -0.01
C LEU A 50 -0.69 22.50 0.33
N THR A 51 -0.96 23.78 0.02
CA THR A 51 -2.19 24.46 0.46
C THR A 51 -3.00 25.01 -0.71
N TYR A 52 -2.33 25.57 -1.73
CA TYR A 52 -3.02 26.20 -2.85
C TYR A 52 -2.93 25.32 -4.09
N PRO A 53 -4.03 25.16 -4.87
CA PRO A 53 -4.04 24.26 -6.02
C PRO A 53 -2.92 24.60 -7.04
N ASN A 54 -2.71 25.89 -7.29
CA ASN A 54 -1.70 26.38 -8.23
C ASN A 54 -0.27 26.04 -7.80
N ASP A 55 -0.01 25.74 -6.51
CA ASP A 55 1.33 25.33 -6.05
C ASP A 55 1.78 24.07 -6.80
N ILE A 56 0.86 23.13 -7.08
CA ILE A 56 1.15 21.88 -7.81
C ILE A 56 1.68 22.19 -9.21
N LEU A 57 1.02 23.12 -9.91
CA LEU A 57 1.45 23.55 -11.24
C LEU A 57 2.80 24.27 -11.20
N GLU A 58 3.03 25.17 -10.24
CA GLU A 58 4.33 25.85 -10.13
C GLU A 58 5.45 24.86 -9.83
N PHE A 59 5.26 23.92 -8.91
CA PHE A 59 6.23 22.85 -8.68
C PHE A 59 6.46 22.00 -9.93
N ALA A 60 5.42 21.67 -10.70
CA ALA A 60 5.56 20.93 -11.95
C ALA A 60 6.35 21.73 -13.01
N LYS A 61 6.13 23.05 -13.11
CA LYS A 61 6.93 23.95 -13.95
C LYS A 61 8.39 23.97 -13.50
N ASP A 62 8.66 23.86 -12.20
CA ASP A 62 10.02 23.76 -11.64
C ASP A 62 10.62 22.35 -11.74
N GLY A 63 9.92 21.40 -12.39
CA GLY A 63 10.42 20.06 -12.67
C GLY A 63 9.98 18.99 -11.67
N ALA A 64 9.03 19.29 -10.79
CA ALA A 64 8.41 18.27 -9.96
C ALA A 64 7.66 17.25 -10.83
N THR A 65 7.93 15.97 -10.57
CA THR A 65 7.30 14.84 -11.25
C THR A 65 6.22 14.21 -10.40
N SER A 66 6.43 14.13 -9.08
CA SER A 66 5.51 13.44 -8.18
C SER A 66 5.45 14.07 -6.80
N PHE A 67 4.32 13.85 -6.12
CA PHE A 67 3.99 14.40 -4.82
C PHE A 67 3.60 13.26 -3.88
N HIS A 68 4.10 13.33 -2.65
CA HIS A 68 3.93 12.30 -1.64
C HIS A 68 3.54 12.94 -0.31
N ALA A 69 2.84 12.19 0.53
CA ALA A 69 2.39 12.65 1.82
C ALA A 69 2.67 11.62 2.92
N SER A 70 2.83 12.11 4.15
CA SER A 70 2.99 11.25 5.32
C SER A 70 1.73 10.49 5.68
N GLU A 71 1.88 9.24 6.14
CA GLU A 71 0.80 8.48 6.78
C GLU A 71 0.36 9.16 8.09
N GLU A 72 1.32 9.73 8.81
CA GLU A 72 1.10 10.51 10.02
C GLU A 72 0.34 11.80 9.70
N ILE A 73 -0.58 12.14 10.60
CA ILE A 73 -1.34 13.38 10.62
C ILE A 73 -0.76 14.24 11.75
N TRP A 74 -0.39 15.47 11.44
CA TRP A 74 0.33 16.38 12.33
C TRP A 74 -0.53 17.59 12.69
N LYS A 75 -0.39 18.08 13.91
CA LYS A 75 -0.96 19.36 14.33
C LYS A 75 -0.39 20.52 13.49
N ASN A 76 0.92 20.50 13.26
CA ASN A 76 1.62 21.42 12.37
C ASN A 76 2.81 20.69 11.71
N PRO A 77 2.71 20.28 10.43
CA PRO A 77 3.78 19.58 9.73
C PRO A 77 5.09 20.37 9.64
N LEU A 78 5.02 21.71 9.55
CA LEU A 78 6.21 22.57 9.45
C LEU A 78 7.02 22.65 10.74
N SER A 79 6.49 22.17 11.87
CA SER A 79 7.23 22.06 13.13
C SER A 79 8.11 20.81 13.21
N LEU A 80 8.03 19.90 12.24
CA LEU A 80 8.86 18.71 12.20
C LEU A 80 10.32 19.07 11.87
N ASN A 81 11.25 18.31 12.42
CA ASN A 81 12.65 18.37 12.01
C ASN A 81 13.26 16.96 11.97
N LEU A 82 14.38 16.80 11.26
CA LEU A 82 15.02 15.48 11.04
C LEU A 82 15.67 14.91 12.30
N GLU A 83 16.04 15.75 13.26
CA GLU A 83 16.76 15.36 14.48
C GLU A 83 15.83 15.25 15.71
N GLN A 84 14.51 15.35 15.50
CA GLN A 84 13.55 15.39 16.60
C GLN A 84 13.55 14.07 17.37
N LYS A 85 13.45 14.16 18.70
CA LYS A 85 13.27 12.96 19.53
C LYS A 85 11.87 12.40 19.27
N LYS A 86 11.71 11.09 19.43
CA LYS A 86 10.41 10.41 19.27
C LYS A 86 9.28 11.08 20.08
N ALA A 87 9.56 11.46 21.32
CA ALA A 87 8.58 12.12 22.19
C ALA A 87 8.09 13.47 21.63
N ASP A 88 8.97 14.23 20.96
CA ASP A 88 8.61 15.52 20.36
C ASP A 88 7.72 15.31 19.13
N ALA A 89 8.05 14.32 18.30
CA ALA A 89 7.22 13.90 17.17
C ALA A 89 5.83 13.43 17.64
N ASP A 90 5.79 12.61 18.69
CA ASP A 90 4.55 12.09 19.27
C ASP A 90 3.66 13.23 19.81
N ALA A 91 4.25 14.29 20.38
CA ALA A 91 3.52 15.46 20.84
C ALA A 91 2.89 16.28 19.68
N LEU A 92 3.52 16.28 18.51
CA LEU A 92 3.02 16.90 17.29
C LEU A 92 2.00 16.04 16.54
N ARG A 93 1.97 14.72 16.78
CA ARG A 93 1.05 13.80 16.09
C ARG A 93 -0.40 14.02 16.53
N ALA A 94 -1.26 14.25 15.55
CA ALA A 94 -2.71 14.30 15.69
C ALA A 94 -3.34 12.91 15.49
N GLY A 95 -2.78 12.11 14.58
CA GLY A 95 -3.26 10.77 14.23
C GLY A 95 -2.36 10.11 13.19
N TRP A 96 -2.82 9.02 12.61
CA TRP A 96 -2.14 8.30 11.53
C TRP A 96 -3.17 7.49 10.74
N ASP A 97 -3.04 7.45 9.42
CA ASP A 97 -3.87 6.59 8.59
C ASP A 97 -3.17 5.26 8.34
N LEU A 98 -3.93 4.17 8.23
CA LEU A 98 -3.39 2.92 7.76
C LEU A 98 -3.28 2.99 6.24
N VAL A 99 -2.06 2.87 5.70
CA VAL A 99 -1.82 2.71 4.27
C VAL A 99 -1.06 1.42 4.03
N LEU A 100 -1.68 0.49 3.30
CA LEU A 100 -1.07 -0.77 2.89
C LEU A 100 -0.66 -0.61 1.43
N ASP A 101 0.64 -0.71 1.14
CA ASP A 101 1.14 -0.74 -0.23
C ASP A 101 1.40 -2.16 -0.67
N ILE A 102 0.77 -2.49 -1.78
CA ILE A 102 0.76 -3.81 -2.39
C ILE A 102 1.45 -3.66 -3.73
N ASP A 103 2.67 -4.18 -3.84
CA ASP A 103 3.41 -4.16 -5.09
C ASP A 103 3.90 -5.56 -5.44
N CYS A 104 3.75 -5.90 -6.71
CA CYS A 104 4.20 -7.16 -7.28
C CYS A 104 4.93 -6.87 -8.59
N HIS A 105 5.82 -7.78 -8.97
CA HIS A 105 6.41 -7.74 -10.30
C HIS A 105 5.34 -7.80 -11.42
N GLU A 106 4.21 -8.46 -11.17
CA GLU A 106 3.10 -8.64 -12.10
C GLU A 106 1.85 -7.92 -11.58
N PHE A 107 1.28 -7.03 -12.39
CA PHE A 107 0.17 -6.17 -11.98
C PHE A 107 -1.08 -6.98 -11.60
N GLU A 108 -1.36 -8.05 -12.34
CA GLU A 108 -2.50 -8.92 -12.09
C GLU A 108 -2.42 -9.59 -10.71
N TYR A 109 -1.21 -9.91 -10.25
CA TYR A 109 -1.01 -10.49 -8.92
C TYR A 109 -1.18 -9.44 -7.82
N SER A 110 -0.71 -8.20 -8.02
CA SER A 110 -1.02 -7.09 -7.11
C SER A 110 -2.52 -6.85 -7.00
N ARG A 111 -3.26 -6.99 -8.11
CA ARG A 111 -4.71 -6.84 -8.15
C ARG A 111 -5.42 -7.94 -7.36
N ILE A 112 -5.00 -9.19 -7.52
CA ILE A 112 -5.50 -10.34 -6.73
C ILE A 112 -5.19 -10.12 -5.23
N ALA A 113 -4.00 -9.65 -4.90
CA ALA A 113 -3.60 -9.33 -3.53
C ALA A 113 -4.48 -8.22 -2.93
N ALA A 114 -4.68 -7.13 -3.66
CA ALA A 114 -5.52 -6.02 -3.24
C ALA A 114 -6.99 -6.44 -3.01
N MET A 115 -7.54 -7.31 -3.87
CA MET A 115 -8.86 -7.90 -3.65
C MET A 115 -8.95 -8.68 -2.34
N LEU A 116 -7.95 -9.53 -2.07
CA LEU A 116 -7.89 -10.30 -0.82
C LEU A 116 -7.76 -9.40 0.41
N VAL A 117 -6.93 -8.35 0.35
CA VAL A 117 -6.81 -7.39 1.45
C VAL A 117 -8.13 -6.67 1.70
N ILE A 118 -8.84 -6.23 0.65
CA ILE A 118 -10.18 -5.62 0.79
C ILE A 118 -11.15 -6.60 1.46
N GLU A 119 -11.16 -7.86 1.04
CA GLU A 119 -12.02 -8.90 1.65
C GLU A 119 -11.71 -9.09 3.14
N GLU A 120 -10.44 -9.16 3.52
CA GLU A 120 -10.05 -9.31 4.94
C GLU A 120 -10.38 -8.08 5.78
N LEU A 121 -10.14 -6.87 5.25
CA LEU A 121 -10.53 -5.63 5.93
C LEU A 121 -12.04 -5.59 6.19
N LYS A 122 -12.86 -5.95 5.19
CA LYS A 122 -14.32 -6.04 5.34
C LYS A 122 -14.75 -7.12 6.32
N ALA A 123 -14.11 -8.29 6.29
CA ALA A 123 -14.36 -9.37 7.24
C ALA A 123 -13.95 -8.99 8.68
N ALA A 124 -12.97 -8.09 8.82
CA ALA A 124 -12.55 -7.49 10.07
C ALA A 124 -13.37 -6.25 10.49
N GLY A 125 -14.42 -5.91 9.73
CA GLY A 125 -15.40 -4.88 10.09
C GLY A 125 -15.27 -3.56 9.31
N VAL A 126 -14.15 -3.32 8.62
CA VAL A 126 -13.89 -2.07 7.87
C VAL A 126 -14.59 -2.11 6.52
N LYS A 127 -15.79 -1.53 6.42
CA LYS A 127 -16.62 -1.59 5.20
C LYS A 127 -16.76 -0.23 4.53
N LYS A 128 -17.05 0.82 5.30
CA LYS A 128 -17.30 2.17 4.78
C LYS A 128 -16.03 3.00 4.71
N SER A 129 -15.16 2.88 5.71
CA SER A 129 -13.94 3.69 5.80
C SER A 129 -12.81 3.21 4.90
N LEU A 130 -12.99 2.10 4.16
CA LEU A 130 -11.94 1.55 3.30
C LEU A 130 -11.89 2.30 1.96
N SER A 131 -10.67 2.52 1.47
CA SER A 131 -10.44 3.13 0.16
C SER A 131 -9.27 2.44 -0.54
N ILE A 132 -9.24 2.53 -1.87
CA ILE A 132 -8.15 1.98 -2.67
C ILE A 132 -7.79 2.95 -3.79
N LYS A 133 -6.50 3.01 -4.13
CA LYS A 133 -6.02 3.66 -5.34
C LYS A 133 -4.98 2.79 -6.04
N PHE A 134 -4.92 2.89 -7.36
CA PHE A 134 -3.79 2.40 -8.12
C PHE A 134 -2.54 3.22 -7.73
N SER A 135 -1.39 2.59 -7.50
CA SER A 135 -0.15 3.27 -7.06
C SER A 135 0.53 4.08 -8.18
N GLY A 136 0.04 3.94 -9.41
CA GLY A 136 0.60 4.54 -10.61
C GLY A 136 1.54 3.61 -11.36
N ASN A 137 1.92 2.43 -10.85
CA ASN A 137 2.81 1.50 -11.58
C ASN A 137 2.24 0.09 -11.74
N LYS A 138 2.52 -0.79 -10.78
CA LYS A 138 2.10 -2.19 -10.77
C LYS A 138 1.37 -2.60 -9.50
N GLY A 139 1.15 -1.65 -8.60
CA GLY A 139 0.61 -1.90 -7.27
C GLY A 139 -0.64 -1.09 -6.94
N PHE A 140 -1.12 -1.29 -5.73
CA PHE A 140 -2.26 -0.59 -5.17
C PHE A 140 -1.95 -0.13 -3.75
N HIS A 141 -2.47 1.03 -3.36
CA HIS A 141 -2.51 1.42 -1.97
C HIS A 141 -3.93 1.22 -1.47
N ILE A 142 -4.08 0.58 -0.31
CA ILE A 142 -5.34 0.46 0.41
C ILE A 142 -5.25 1.28 1.68
N GLY A 143 -6.24 2.14 1.89
CA GLY A 143 -6.23 3.15 2.93
C GLY A 143 -7.42 3.01 3.87
N VAL A 144 -7.17 3.17 5.17
CA VAL A 144 -8.20 3.32 6.21
C VAL A 144 -7.90 4.59 7.02
N PRO A 145 -8.77 5.62 7.00
CA PRO A 145 -8.60 6.84 7.76
C PRO A 145 -8.46 6.62 9.26
N PHE A 146 -7.65 7.44 9.93
CA PHE A 146 -7.45 7.42 11.38
C PHE A 146 -8.76 7.44 12.17
N GLU A 147 -9.74 8.20 11.68
CA GLU A 147 -11.05 8.37 12.32
C GLU A 147 -11.86 7.07 12.38
N ALA A 148 -11.53 6.07 11.58
CA ALA A 148 -12.19 4.76 11.64
C ALA A 148 -11.73 3.92 12.84
N PHE A 149 -10.57 4.23 13.42
CA PHE A 149 -10.01 3.49 14.55
C PHE A 149 -10.65 3.91 15.88
N PRO A 150 -10.61 3.05 16.91
CA PRO A 150 -11.05 3.45 18.24
C PRO A 150 -10.17 4.57 18.78
N GLU A 151 -10.72 5.47 19.60
CA GLU A 151 -9.95 6.58 20.17
C GLU A 151 -8.84 6.09 21.13
N LYS A 152 -9.13 5.03 21.88
CA LYS A 152 -8.23 4.40 22.84
C LYS A 152 -8.45 2.89 22.92
N ILE A 153 -7.41 2.18 23.33
CA ILE A 153 -7.48 0.78 23.76
C ILE A 153 -6.94 0.72 25.18
N GLU A 154 -7.73 0.10 26.07
CA GLU A 154 -7.53 0.23 27.52
C GLU A 154 -7.49 1.72 27.90
N ASP A 155 -6.34 2.21 28.36
CA ASP A 155 -6.10 3.61 28.70
C ASP A 155 -5.10 4.31 27.78
N ARG A 156 -4.68 3.66 26.67
CA ARG A 156 -3.71 4.22 25.72
C ARG A 156 -4.42 4.79 24.48
N PRO A 157 -4.21 6.08 24.15
CA PRO A 157 -4.71 6.67 22.91
C PRO A 157 -4.14 5.96 21.67
N VAL A 158 -4.98 5.64 20.68
CA VAL A 158 -4.51 4.91 19.49
C VAL A 158 -3.51 5.74 18.66
N LYS A 159 -3.64 7.07 18.65
CA LYS A 159 -2.67 7.97 17.98
C LYS A 159 -1.23 7.81 18.48
N SER A 160 -1.02 7.42 19.75
CA SER A 160 0.33 7.23 20.31
C SER A 160 0.93 5.86 20.01
N LEU A 161 0.19 4.97 19.35
CA LEU A 161 0.64 3.63 19.01
C LEU A 161 1.34 3.55 17.64
N PHE A 162 1.61 4.69 17.01
CA PHE A 162 2.40 4.72 15.77
C PHE A 162 3.91 4.53 16.05
N PRO A 163 4.65 3.77 15.22
CA PRO A 163 4.20 3.01 14.06
C PRO A 163 3.72 1.58 14.38
N ASP A 164 3.79 1.16 15.64
CA ASP A 164 3.64 -0.25 16.04
C ASP A 164 2.24 -0.80 15.74
N ALA A 165 1.18 -0.02 15.98
CA ALA A 165 -0.20 -0.41 15.68
C ALA A 165 -0.45 -0.66 14.19
N PRO A 166 -0.21 0.30 13.28
CA PRO A 166 -0.40 0.06 11.86
C PRO A 166 0.50 -1.08 11.33
N ARG A 167 1.75 -1.22 11.83
CA ARG A 167 2.62 -2.37 11.48
C ARG A 167 2.00 -3.70 11.86
N LYS A 168 1.48 -3.80 13.10
CA LYS A 168 0.85 -5.01 13.60
C LYS A 168 -0.39 -5.37 12.78
N ILE A 169 -1.18 -4.37 12.39
CA ILE A 169 -2.34 -4.55 11.49
C ILE A 169 -1.89 -5.03 10.11
N ALA A 170 -0.87 -4.42 9.51
CA ALA A 170 -0.36 -4.80 8.20
C ALA A 170 0.19 -6.24 8.19
N LEU A 171 0.95 -6.61 9.22
CA LEU A 171 1.45 -7.98 9.40
C LEU A 171 0.30 -8.98 9.56
N TYR A 172 -0.70 -8.66 10.39
CA TYR A 172 -1.88 -9.50 10.58
C TYR A 172 -2.61 -9.74 9.24
N ILE A 173 -2.85 -8.69 8.47
CA ILE A 173 -3.51 -8.79 7.16
C ILE A 173 -2.68 -9.63 6.20
N ALA A 174 -1.35 -9.42 6.14
CA ALA A 174 -0.46 -10.17 5.28
C ALA A 174 -0.51 -11.68 5.59
N GLU A 175 -0.48 -12.06 6.88
CA GLU A 175 -0.61 -13.46 7.30
C GLU A 175 -1.98 -14.07 6.95
N MET A 176 -3.07 -13.31 7.08
CA MET A 176 -4.42 -13.78 6.75
C MET A 176 -4.62 -14.05 5.26
N ILE A 177 -4.01 -13.25 4.38
CA ILE A 177 -4.16 -13.45 2.95
C ILE A 177 -3.14 -14.43 2.36
N LYS A 178 -1.99 -14.65 3.02
CA LYS A 178 -0.89 -15.51 2.54
C LYS A 178 -1.32 -16.89 2.02
N PRO A 179 -2.19 -17.67 2.69
CA PRO A 179 -2.65 -18.94 2.14
C PRO A 179 -3.56 -18.76 0.92
N LYS A 180 -4.48 -17.78 0.96
CA LYS A 180 -5.50 -17.55 -0.07
C LYS A 180 -4.90 -17.01 -1.37
N ILE A 181 -3.84 -16.21 -1.27
CA ILE A 181 -3.24 -15.56 -2.43
C ILE A 181 -2.51 -16.55 -3.34
N GLY A 182 -1.77 -17.51 -2.78
CA GLY A 182 -1.12 -18.56 -3.55
C GLY A 182 -2.13 -19.37 -4.35
N GLU A 183 -3.24 -19.76 -3.71
CA GLU A 183 -4.34 -20.49 -4.35
C GLU A 183 -5.00 -19.68 -5.47
N ARG A 184 -5.28 -18.39 -5.25
CA ARG A 184 -5.89 -17.52 -6.27
C ARG A 184 -4.97 -17.29 -7.46
N ILE A 185 -3.68 -17.07 -7.25
CA ILE A 185 -2.71 -16.90 -8.33
C ILE A 185 -2.59 -18.20 -9.15
N MET A 186 -2.46 -19.35 -8.48
CA MET A 186 -2.42 -20.65 -9.16
C MET A 186 -3.68 -20.88 -9.99
N LYS A 187 -4.87 -20.59 -9.43
CA LYS A 187 -6.13 -20.70 -10.17
C LYS A 187 -6.19 -19.75 -11.37
N TYR A 188 -5.75 -18.51 -11.21
CA TYR A 188 -5.71 -17.51 -12.28
C TYR A 188 -4.81 -17.95 -13.45
N GLU A 189 -3.66 -18.53 -13.14
CA GLU A 189 -2.73 -19.11 -14.14
C GLU A 189 -3.12 -20.53 -14.58
N LYS A 190 -4.31 -21.04 -14.23
CA LYS A 190 -4.78 -22.39 -14.57
C LYS A 190 -3.83 -23.51 -14.13
N ASN A 191 -3.19 -23.31 -12.98
CA ASN A 191 -2.15 -24.15 -12.38
C ASN A 191 -0.86 -24.28 -13.23
N ASP A 192 -0.59 -23.34 -14.14
CA ASP A 192 0.66 -23.28 -14.90
C ASP A 192 1.76 -22.53 -14.13
N ILE A 193 2.62 -23.28 -13.45
CA ILE A 193 3.79 -22.73 -12.74
C ILE A 193 4.77 -22.05 -13.71
N SER A 194 4.86 -22.53 -14.96
CA SER A 194 5.80 -21.96 -15.94
C SER A 194 5.39 -20.54 -16.34
N ALA A 195 4.08 -20.25 -16.37
CA ALA A 195 3.58 -18.90 -16.57
C ALA A 195 3.99 -17.96 -15.43
N ILE A 196 3.93 -18.43 -14.17
CA ILE A 196 4.35 -17.66 -12.99
C ILE A 196 5.85 -17.37 -13.05
N ILE A 197 6.68 -18.38 -13.35
CA ILE A 197 8.14 -18.22 -13.53
C ILE A 197 8.43 -17.15 -14.59
N LYS A 198 7.78 -17.23 -15.76
CA LYS A 198 7.98 -16.28 -16.85
C LYS A 198 7.57 -14.86 -16.48
N LYS A 199 6.44 -14.67 -15.80
CA LYS A 199 5.92 -13.36 -15.40
C LYS A 199 6.72 -12.71 -14.27
N THR A 200 7.18 -13.49 -13.31
CA THR A 200 7.89 -12.99 -12.12
C THR A 200 9.41 -12.92 -12.31
N GLY A 201 9.95 -13.67 -13.28
CA GLY A 201 11.39 -13.83 -13.47
C GLY A 201 12.07 -14.67 -12.38
N LYS A 202 11.29 -15.37 -11.54
CA LYS A 202 11.79 -16.15 -10.39
C LYS A 202 12.05 -17.60 -10.76
N SER A 203 13.01 -18.23 -10.09
CA SER A 203 13.30 -19.66 -10.24
C SER A 203 12.25 -20.54 -9.54
N THR A 204 12.16 -21.81 -9.93
CA THR A 204 11.30 -22.80 -9.27
C THR A 204 11.57 -22.90 -7.77
N SER A 205 12.84 -22.83 -7.36
CA SER A 205 13.23 -22.86 -5.95
C SER A 205 12.80 -21.62 -5.16
N GLU A 206 12.72 -20.45 -5.81
CA GLU A 206 12.26 -19.23 -5.15
C GLU A 206 10.75 -19.21 -4.95
N ILE A 207 9.99 -19.79 -5.88
CA ILE A 207 8.52 -19.79 -5.86
C ILE A 207 7.91 -21.02 -5.19
N SER A 208 8.71 -21.97 -4.70
CA SER A 208 8.23 -23.18 -4.02
C SER A 208 8.49 -23.11 -2.52
N GLU A 209 7.45 -23.21 -1.71
CA GLU A 209 7.54 -23.32 -0.25
C GLU A 209 7.22 -24.75 0.19
N TYR A 210 8.18 -25.40 0.83
CA TYR A 210 8.04 -26.76 1.34
C TYR A 210 7.69 -26.73 2.82
N GLY A 211 6.77 -27.57 3.27
CA GLY A 211 6.32 -27.51 4.66
C GLY A 211 5.16 -28.43 4.98
N PHE A 212 4.57 -28.19 6.15
CA PHE A 212 3.35 -28.85 6.61
C PHE A 212 2.55 -27.90 7.49
N THR A 213 1.25 -28.17 7.64
CA THR A 213 0.41 -27.46 8.61
C THR A 213 0.50 -28.16 9.96
N ASP A 214 0.78 -27.43 11.04
CA ASP A 214 0.80 -27.98 12.39
C ASP A 214 -0.62 -28.17 12.96
N SER A 215 -0.71 -28.73 14.18
CA SER A 215 -1.98 -29.01 14.85
C SER A 215 -2.81 -27.76 15.18
N GLN A 216 -2.22 -26.57 15.09
CA GLN A 216 -2.88 -25.28 15.31
C GLN A 216 -3.29 -24.62 13.98
N GLY A 217 -3.13 -25.32 12.85
CA GLY A 217 -3.47 -24.78 11.53
C GLY A 217 -2.40 -23.87 10.94
N ARG A 218 -1.20 -23.77 11.55
CA ARG A 218 -0.13 -22.88 11.09
C ARG A 218 0.80 -23.59 10.12
N TRP A 219 1.17 -22.93 9.04
CA TRP A 219 2.14 -23.47 8.09
C TRP A 219 3.56 -23.40 8.65
N ARG A 220 4.29 -24.50 8.58
CA ARG A 220 5.67 -24.64 9.03
C ARG A 220 6.57 -24.95 7.85
N THR A 221 7.41 -23.98 7.50
CA THR A 221 8.36 -24.07 6.39
C THR A 221 9.52 -25.02 6.73
N LEU A 222 9.94 -25.79 5.75
CA LEU A 222 11.06 -26.73 5.78
C LEU A 222 12.05 -26.38 4.68
N SER A 223 13.34 -26.65 4.92
CA SER A 223 14.28 -26.70 3.80
C SER A 223 13.93 -27.86 2.87
N TYR A 224 14.26 -27.71 1.59
CA TYR A 224 14.03 -28.76 0.59
C TYR A 224 14.62 -30.12 1.01
N ASP A 225 15.87 -30.13 1.49
CA ASP A 225 16.54 -31.36 1.95
C ASP A 225 15.85 -32.01 3.15
N LYS A 226 15.24 -31.22 4.04
CA LYS A 226 14.48 -31.75 5.17
C LYS A 226 13.14 -32.30 4.69
N TYR A 227 12.44 -31.60 3.82
CA TYR A 227 11.19 -32.06 3.21
C TYR A 227 11.38 -33.39 2.47
N LYS A 228 12.41 -33.48 1.61
CA LYS A 228 12.74 -34.68 0.85
C LYS A 228 13.05 -35.88 1.75
N ARG A 229 13.90 -35.71 2.77
CA ARG A 229 14.21 -36.79 3.73
C ARG A 229 12.98 -37.30 4.47
N LEU A 230 12.06 -36.40 4.83
CA LEU A 230 10.82 -36.79 5.51
C LEU A 230 9.88 -37.57 4.59
N LEU A 231 9.74 -37.16 3.32
CA LEU A 231 9.00 -37.93 2.30
C LEU A 231 9.61 -39.32 2.11
N GLU A 232 10.94 -39.41 1.98
CA GLU A 232 11.66 -40.69 1.83
C GLU A 232 11.51 -41.60 3.06
N SER A 233 11.34 -41.01 4.26
CA SER A 233 11.06 -41.77 5.50
C SER A 233 9.60 -42.25 5.62
N GLY A 234 8.77 -41.99 4.60
CA GLY A 234 7.36 -42.40 4.56
C GLY A 234 6.42 -41.45 5.31
N LYS A 235 6.84 -40.23 5.67
CA LYS A 235 5.91 -39.24 6.20
C LYS A 235 5.00 -38.72 5.09
N ASP A 236 3.70 -38.71 5.37
CA ASP A 236 2.73 -38.01 4.54
C ASP A 236 2.90 -36.50 4.70
N LEU A 237 3.37 -35.84 3.65
CA LEU A 237 3.57 -34.39 3.61
C LEU A 237 2.76 -33.80 2.45
N PRO A 238 2.17 -32.61 2.63
CA PRO A 238 1.39 -31.98 1.57
C PRO A 238 2.31 -31.56 0.41
N PRO A 239 1.76 -31.35 -0.79
CA PRO A 239 2.52 -30.78 -1.90
C PRO A 239 3.05 -29.37 -1.53
N PRO A 240 4.14 -28.91 -2.17
CA PRO A 240 4.68 -27.57 -1.96
C PRO A 240 3.65 -26.48 -2.29
N ARG A 241 3.70 -25.38 -1.55
CA ARG A 241 2.87 -24.20 -1.78
C ARG A 241 3.60 -23.18 -2.65
N LEU A 242 2.85 -22.28 -3.29
CA LEU A 242 3.44 -21.13 -3.98
C LEU A 242 4.01 -20.15 -2.95
N ASN A 243 5.32 -19.88 -3.03
CA ASN A 243 6.00 -18.90 -2.20
C ASN A 243 5.79 -17.49 -2.75
N VAL A 244 4.64 -16.89 -2.40
CA VAL A 244 4.22 -15.60 -2.94
C VAL A 244 5.11 -14.45 -2.49
N SER A 245 5.72 -14.51 -1.29
CA SER A 245 6.61 -13.46 -0.78
C SER A 245 7.90 -13.28 -1.60
N SER A 246 8.22 -14.21 -2.50
CA SER A 246 9.38 -14.08 -3.39
C SER A 246 9.18 -13.05 -4.51
N PHE A 247 7.93 -12.68 -4.81
CA PHE A 247 7.59 -11.76 -5.91
C PHE A 247 6.46 -10.76 -5.61
N LEU A 248 5.77 -10.90 -4.48
CA LEU A 248 4.78 -9.95 -3.99
C LEU A 248 5.22 -9.43 -2.63
N GLU A 249 5.17 -8.12 -2.48
CA GLU A 249 5.44 -7.42 -1.24
C GLU A 249 4.17 -6.68 -0.77
N ILE A 250 3.85 -6.84 0.51
CA ILE A 250 2.89 -5.99 1.21
C ILE A 250 3.72 -5.22 2.20
N ASP A 251 4.05 -3.99 1.85
CA ASP A 251 5.11 -3.26 2.52
C ASP A 251 4.63 -2.78 3.91
N THR A 252 5.26 -3.35 4.94
CA THR A 252 5.06 -2.98 6.35
C THR A 252 6.06 -1.90 6.81
N ILE A 253 7.10 -1.64 6.01
CA ILE A 253 8.13 -0.61 6.18
C ILE A 253 7.56 0.77 5.82
N LEU A 254 6.57 0.85 4.92
CA LEU A 254 5.83 2.10 4.70
C LEU A 254 5.30 2.69 6.02
N ILE A 255 5.12 1.86 7.02
CA ILE A 255 4.65 2.26 8.33
C ILE A 255 5.89 2.56 9.20
N SER A 256 6.68 3.54 8.80
CA SER A 256 7.81 4.07 9.59
C SER A 256 7.63 5.57 9.83
N SER A 257 8.33 6.11 10.83
CA SER A 257 8.19 7.54 11.13
C SER A 257 8.57 8.40 9.92
N ARG A 258 7.67 9.33 9.59
CA ARG A 258 7.77 10.25 8.45
C ARG A 258 7.96 9.55 7.10
N HIS A 259 7.48 8.31 7.01
CA HIS A 259 7.37 7.61 5.74
C HIS A 259 6.31 8.27 4.87
N LEU A 260 6.47 8.14 3.55
CA LEU A 260 5.68 8.83 2.56
C LEU A 260 5.01 7.84 1.61
N TYR A 261 3.72 8.03 1.34
CA TYR A 261 3.04 7.37 0.24
C TYR A 261 2.74 8.40 -0.86
N ARG A 262 2.74 7.95 -2.12
CA ARG A 262 2.39 8.79 -3.27
C ARG A 262 0.96 9.32 -3.16
N LEU A 263 0.74 10.62 -3.33
CA LEU A 263 -0.59 11.21 -3.31
C LEU A 263 -1.49 10.62 -4.41
N ALA A 264 -2.81 10.62 -4.15
CA ALA A 264 -3.78 10.42 -5.22
C ALA A 264 -3.56 11.48 -6.32
N TYR A 265 -3.78 11.09 -7.57
CA TYR A 265 -3.53 11.84 -8.80
C TYR A 265 -2.09 12.27 -9.06
N SER A 266 -1.13 11.99 -8.16
CA SER A 266 0.29 12.19 -8.47
C SER A 266 0.76 11.20 -9.54
N VAL A 267 1.58 11.68 -10.48
CA VAL A 267 2.24 10.88 -11.51
C VAL A 267 3.29 9.94 -10.89
N ASN A 268 3.47 8.77 -11.49
CA ASN A 268 4.55 7.84 -11.20
C ASN A 268 5.66 7.95 -12.25
N GLU A 269 6.90 8.06 -11.78
CA GLU A 269 8.05 8.40 -12.62
C GLU A 269 8.47 7.26 -13.56
N LYS A 270 8.18 6.02 -13.16
CA LYS A 270 8.60 4.83 -13.90
C LYS A 270 7.65 4.50 -15.03
N SER A 271 6.36 4.75 -14.84
CA SER A 271 5.30 4.36 -15.78
C SER A 271 4.70 5.54 -16.55
N GLY A 272 4.83 6.76 -16.04
CA GLY A 272 4.12 7.94 -16.54
C GLY A 272 2.61 7.94 -16.29
N LEU A 273 2.08 7.01 -15.49
CA LEU A 273 0.67 6.93 -15.14
C LEU A 273 0.39 7.67 -13.82
N ALA A 274 -0.85 8.13 -13.62
CA ALA A 274 -1.28 8.75 -12.39
C ALA A 274 -1.74 7.73 -11.33
N SER A 275 -1.57 8.05 -10.06
CA SER A 275 -2.09 7.25 -8.96
C SER A 275 -3.57 7.55 -8.71
N ILE A 276 -4.50 6.82 -9.32
CA ILE A 276 -5.93 7.17 -9.28
C ILE A 276 -6.75 6.34 -8.28
N PRO A 277 -7.72 6.96 -7.55
CA PRO A 277 -8.68 6.22 -6.74
C PRO A 277 -9.52 5.25 -7.57
N VAL A 278 -9.75 4.05 -7.03
CA VAL A 278 -10.50 2.97 -7.69
C VAL A 278 -11.68 2.57 -6.82
N ASN A 279 -12.79 2.16 -7.44
CA ASN A 279 -13.90 1.57 -6.71
C ASN A 279 -13.48 0.22 -6.08
N PRO A 280 -13.54 0.05 -4.76
CA PRO A 280 -13.16 -1.21 -4.13
C PRO A 280 -13.98 -2.43 -4.61
N GLU A 281 -15.24 -2.23 -5.01
CA GLU A 281 -16.10 -3.31 -5.51
C GLU A 281 -15.83 -3.70 -6.97
N LYS A 282 -15.11 -2.86 -7.72
CA LYS A 282 -14.87 -3.02 -9.17
C LYS A 282 -13.39 -3.03 -9.53
N ILE A 283 -12.52 -3.34 -8.57
CA ILE A 283 -11.08 -3.44 -8.82
C ILE A 283 -10.74 -4.46 -9.92
N SER A 284 -11.54 -5.52 -10.09
CA SER A 284 -11.38 -6.51 -11.16
C SER A 284 -11.70 -5.99 -12.57
N GLU A 285 -12.30 -4.81 -12.67
CA GLU A 285 -12.59 -4.14 -13.96
C GLU A 285 -11.51 -3.09 -14.30
N PHE A 286 -10.69 -2.68 -13.33
CA PHE A 286 -9.69 -1.62 -13.49
C PHE A 286 -8.58 -2.02 -14.47
N LYS A 287 -8.24 -1.10 -15.38
CA LYS A 287 -7.16 -1.25 -16.36
C LYS A 287 -6.12 -0.16 -16.15
N ARG A 288 -4.84 -0.50 -16.36
CA ARG A 288 -3.73 0.47 -16.15
C ARG A 288 -3.84 1.67 -17.09
N GLU A 289 -4.40 1.46 -18.27
CA GLU A 289 -4.61 2.48 -19.29
C GLU A 289 -5.59 3.57 -18.82
N ASP A 290 -6.50 3.25 -17.90
CA ASP A 290 -7.42 4.21 -17.28
C ASP A 290 -6.66 5.29 -16.47
N ALA A 291 -5.41 5.01 -16.10
CA ALA A 291 -4.52 5.91 -15.36
C ALA A 291 -3.60 6.76 -16.27
N ALA A 292 -3.76 6.69 -17.59
CA ALA A 292 -3.03 7.55 -18.51
C ALA A 292 -3.42 9.02 -18.30
N LEU A 293 -2.44 9.92 -18.28
CA LEU A 293 -2.65 11.32 -17.87
C LEU A 293 -3.75 12.05 -18.66
N ASP A 294 -3.91 11.72 -19.94
CA ASP A 294 -4.93 12.25 -20.84
C ASP A 294 -6.32 11.62 -20.70
N GLN A 295 -6.43 10.47 -20.01
CA GLN A 295 -7.68 9.77 -19.74
C GLN A 295 -8.23 10.03 -18.33
N VAL A 296 -7.35 10.38 -17.39
CA VAL A 296 -7.72 10.57 -15.99
C VAL A 296 -8.63 11.79 -15.82
N SER A 297 -9.75 11.59 -15.14
CA SER A 297 -10.64 12.63 -14.63
C SER A 297 -10.82 12.48 -13.11
N ALA A 298 -11.39 13.49 -12.46
CA ALA A 298 -11.79 13.38 -11.06
C ALA A 298 -12.72 12.18 -10.85
N SER A 299 -12.33 11.29 -9.95
CA SER A 299 -13.08 10.10 -9.55
C SER A 299 -14.14 10.48 -8.52
N LYS A 300 -15.29 9.79 -8.57
CA LYS A 300 -16.30 9.87 -7.50
C LYS A 300 -15.83 9.24 -6.19
N PHE A 301 -14.74 8.47 -6.22
CA PHE A 301 -14.13 7.85 -5.05
C PHE A 301 -12.87 8.62 -4.68
N ARG A 302 -12.65 8.81 -3.38
CA ARG A 302 -11.41 9.40 -2.87
C ARG A 302 -10.62 8.37 -2.08
N PHE A 303 -9.30 8.48 -2.15
CA PHE A 303 -8.40 7.72 -1.28
C PHE A 303 -8.36 8.38 0.10
N LEU A 304 -8.36 7.60 1.18
CA LEU A 304 -8.44 8.09 2.56
C LEU A 304 -9.58 9.09 2.79
N ASP A 305 -10.75 8.76 2.26
CA ASP A 305 -11.91 9.64 2.30
C ASP A 305 -12.49 9.78 3.71
N ARG A 306 -12.20 10.91 4.37
CA ARG A 306 -12.62 11.18 5.74
C ARG A 306 -14.14 11.38 5.87
N GLU A 307 -14.83 11.76 4.81
CA GLU A 307 -16.30 11.85 4.81
C GLU A 307 -16.97 10.49 4.96
N ASN A 308 -16.29 9.42 4.52
CA ASN A 308 -16.77 8.04 4.64
C ASN A 308 -16.29 7.34 5.93
N ALA A 309 -15.45 8.01 6.74
CA ALA A 309 -14.91 7.41 7.95
C ALA A 309 -15.99 7.23 9.02
N VAL A 310 -16.06 6.01 9.57
CA VAL A 310 -17.02 5.66 10.62
C VAL A 310 -16.26 5.36 11.91
N GLY A 311 -16.45 6.21 12.92
CA GLY A 311 -15.83 6.09 14.24
C GLY A 311 -15.93 4.69 14.82
N GLY A 312 -14.77 4.09 15.14
CA GLY A 312 -14.67 2.77 15.76
C GLY A 312 -14.95 1.58 14.84
N GLU A 313 -15.20 1.78 13.54
CA GLU A 313 -15.43 0.69 12.57
C GLU A 313 -14.25 -0.29 12.50
N ALA A 314 -13.01 0.21 12.65
CA ALA A 314 -11.79 -0.59 12.62
C ALA A 314 -11.44 -1.23 13.99
N SER A 315 -12.32 -1.16 15.00
CA SER A 315 -12.02 -1.73 16.33
C SER A 315 -11.79 -3.23 16.29
N SER A 316 -12.59 -3.99 15.53
CA SER A 316 -12.41 -5.45 15.42
C SER A 316 -11.12 -5.82 14.69
N LEU A 317 -10.77 -5.11 13.62
CA LEU A 317 -9.47 -5.24 12.94
C LEU A 317 -8.32 -5.00 13.91
N PHE A 318 -8.38 -3.91 14.68
CA PHE A 318 -7.37 -3.54 15.64
C PHE A 318 -7.19 -4.62 16.71
N LEU A 319 -8.28 -5.06 17.34
CA LEU A 319 -8.23 -6.10 18.38
C LEU A 319 -7.67 -7.42 17.84
N LYS A 320 -8.17 -7.90 16.69
CA LYS A 320 -7.69 -9.13 16.05
C LYS A 320 -6.19 -9.07 15.76
N ALA A 321 -5.71 -7.96 15.22
CA ALA A 321 -4.28 -7.78 14.96
C ALA A 321 -3.46 -7.77 16.25
N PHE A 322 -3.97 -7.17 17.33
CA PHE A 322 -3.26 -7.09 18.61
C PHE A 322 -3.25 -8.39 19.42
N GLU A 323 -4.27 -9.23 19.27
CA GLU A 323 -4.35 -10.57 19.87
C GLU A 323 -3.61 -11.64 19.06
N TRP A 324 -3.25 -11.35 17.81
CA TRP A 324 -2.53 -12.30 16.96
C TRP A 324 -1.10 -12.56 17.45
N ASP A 325 -0.78 -13.85 17.61
CA ASP A 325 0.55 -14.35 17.97
C ASP A 325 1.28 -14.77 16.68
N PHE A 326 2.34 -14.01 16.33
CA PHE A 326 3.07 -14.13 15.07
C PHE A 326 4.09 -15.28 15.07
#